data_AF-A0A1A8J3I3-F1
#
_entry.id   AF-A0A1A8J3I3-F1
#
_cell.length_a   1.000
_cell.length_b   1.000
_cell.length_c   1.000
_cell.angle_alpha   90.00
_cell.angle_beta   90.00
_cell.angle_gamma   90.00
#
_symmetry.space_group_name_H-M   'P 1'
#
loop_
_entity.id
_entity.type
_entity.pdbx_description
1 polymer ?
#
loop_
_entity_poly.entity_id
_entity_poly.type
_entity_poly.pdbx_seq_one_letter_code
_entity_poly.pdbx_strand_id
1 'polypeptide(L)'
;KEVERLVSWCSHNNLVLNTQSTMVDSCHFLGTTITQDLKWAPTIISIIKKAQQRIYFLWQLKKFILPVHSMRQFYTAIFESIFLTSLTVWYAGASTRNKKKLQCVVHPAEK
;
A
#
# COMPACT_ATOMS: atom_id res chain seq x y z
N LYS A 1 -17.92 -1.21 22.50
CA LYS A 1 -17.50 0.10 23.07
C LYS A 1 -17.17 1.16 22.02
N GLU A 2 -16.14 1.03 21.16
CA GLU A 2 -15.84 2.08 20.15
C GLU A 2 -16.86 2.12 19.00
N VAL A 3 -17.27 0.97 18.47
CA VAL A 3 -18.30 0.90 17.42
C VAL A 3 -19.61 1.53 17.87
N GLU A 4 -20.05 1.24 19.10
CA GLU A 4 -21.29 1.82 19.67
C GLU A 4 -21.19 3.34 19.84
N ARG A 5 -20.01 3.86 20.22
CA ARG A 5 -19.75 5.31 20.28
C ARG A 5 -19.86 5.95 18.91
N LEU A 6 -19.30 5.32 17.88
CA LEU A 6 -19.37 5.81 16.49
C LEU A 6 -20.80 5.77 15.94
N VAL A 7 -21.53 4.67 16.19
CA VAL A 7 -22.96 4.55 15.82
C VAL A 7 -23.77 5.67 16.45
N SER A 8 -23.57 5.91 17.76
CA SER A 8 -24.25 7.00 18.47
C SER A 8 -23.91 8.35 17.86
N TRP A 9 -22.63 8.67 17.66
CA TRP A 9 -22.21 9.95 17.08
C TRP A 9 -22.77 10.17 15.66
N CYS A 10 -22.76 9.15 14.80
CA CYS A 10 -23.35 9.24 13.46
C CYS A 10 -24.85 9.56 13.53
N SER A 11 -25.60 8.90 14.40
CA SER A 11 -27.04 9.18 14.59
C SER A 11 -27.30 10.62 15.04
N HIS A 12 -26.42 11.19 15.88
CA HIS A 12 -26.54 12.59 16.32
C HIS A 12 -26.23 13.61 15.22
N ASN A 13 -25.52 13.20 14.16
CA ASN A 13 -25.13 14.05 13.03
C ASN A 13 -25.95 13.75 11.76
N ASN A 14 -27.06 13.03 11.88
CA ASN A 14 -27.88 12.56 10.74
C ASN A 14 -27.08 11.76 9.69
N LEU A 15 -26.07 11.01 10.14
CA LEU A 15 -25.27 10.12 9.30
C LEU A 15 -25.69 8.67 9.52
N VAL A 16 -25.73 7.88 8.45
CA VAL A 16 -26.02 6.45 8.51
C VAL A 16 -24.71 5.67 8.44
N LEU A 17 -24.38 4.96 9.52
CA LEU A 17 -23.22 4.07 9.56
C LEU A 17 -23.64 2.67 9.10
N ASN A 18 -23.01 2.15 8.05
CA ASN A 18 -23.23 0.78 7.61
C ASN A 18 -22.50 -0.21 8.53
N THR A 19 -23.20 -0.72 9.54
CA THR A 19 -22.65 -1.60 10.58
C THR A 19 -22.61 -3.09 10.20
N GLN A 20 -23.20 -3.50 9.06
CA GLN A 20 -23.07 -4.89 8.58
C GLN A 20 -21.62 -5.27 8.22
N SER A 21 -20.73 -4.27 8.09
CA SER A 21 -19.33 -4.43 7.67
C SER A 21 -18.32 -4.21 8.81
N THR A 22 -18.69 -4.34 10.09
CA THR A 22 -17.74 -4.12 11.20
C THR A 22 -17.03 -5.40 11.68
N MET A 23 -17.53 -6.57 11.30
CA MET A 23 -16.85 -7.87 11.47
C MET A 23 -16.52 -8.42 10.09
N VAL A 24 -15.42 -7.96 9.49
CA VAL A 24 -14.99 -8.46 8.18
C VAL A 24 -13.65 -9.14 8.36
N ASP A 25 -13.56 -10.39 7.88
CA ASP A 25 -12.33 -11.18 7.89
C ASP A 25 -11.17 -10.46 7.17
N SER A 26 -11.49 -9.52 6.28
CA SER A 26 -10.53 -8.58 5.70
C SER A 26 -11.16 -7.28 5.20
N CYS A 27 -10.43 -6.16 5.29
CA CYS A 27 -10.84 -4.90 4.67
C CYS A 27 -9.77 -4.37 3.71
N HIS A 28 -10.19 -3.60 2.71
CA HIS A 28 -9.28 -2.92 1.79
C HIS A 28 -9.09 -1.47 2.24
N PHE A 29 -7.90 -1.11 2.68
CA PHE A 29 -7.54 0.23 3.11
C PHE A 29 -6.30 0.71 2.37
N LEU A 30 -6.37 1.87 1.70
CA LEU A 30 -5.24 2.45 0.94
C LEU A 30 -4.57 1.44 -0.01
N GLY A 31 -5.37 0.60 -0.69
CA GLY A 31 -4.89 -0.42 -1.61
C GLY A 31 -4.19 -1.62 -0.94
N THR A 32 -4.29 -1.72 0.38
CA THR A 32 -3.73 -2.76 1.27
C THR A 32 -4.88 -3.57 1.85
N THR A 33 -4.82 -4.90 1.72
CA THR A 33 -5.78 -5.78 2.39
C THR A 33 -5.32 -6.00 3.83
N ILE A 34 -6.14 -5.64 4.80
CA ILE A 34 -5.92 -5.86 6.23
C ILE A 34 -6.83 -7.01 6.64
N THR A 35 -6.26 -8.15 7.03
CA THR A 35 -7.04 -9.31 7.49
C THR A 35 -7.21 -9.27 9.01
N GLN A 36 -8.28 -9.89 9.53
CA GLN A 36 -8.57 -9.94 10.96
C GLN A 36 -7.46 -10.66 11.76
N ASP A 37 -6.85 -11.68 11.16
CA ASP A 37 -5.70 -12.41 11.74
C ASP A 37 -4.36 -11.66 11.55
N LEU A 38 -4.39 -10.44 11.00
CA LEU A 38 -3.23 -9.60 10.71
C LEU A 38 -2.13 -10.36 9.94
N LYS A 39 -2.51 -11.38 9.15
CA LYS A 39 -1.57 -12.07 8.28
C LYS A 39 -1.24 -11.17 7.10
N TRP A 40 -0.12 -10.46 7.25
CA TRP A 40 0.41 -9.56 6.22
C TRP A 40 0.98 -10.26 4.98
N ALA A 41 1.09 -11.60 4.97
CA ALA A 41 1.68 -12.33 3.86
C ALA A 41 0.97 -12.12 2.50
N PRO A 42 -0.36 -12.35 2.37
CA PRO A 42 -1.10 -12.06 1.13
C PRO A 42 -1.02 -10.58 0.73
N THR A 43 -1.06 -9.68 1.71
CA THR A 43 -0.93 -8.24 1.53
C THR A 43 0.42 -7.86 0.91
N ILE A 44 1.50 -8.40 1.45
CA ILE A 44 2.87 -8.18 0.98
C ILE A 44 3.05 -8.75 -0.42
N ILE A 45 2.48 -9.93 -0.72
CA ILE A 45 2.51 -10.50 -2.08
C ILE A 45 1.79 -9.58 -3.08
N SER A 46 0.62 -9.04 -2.71
CA SER A 46 -0.13 -8.09 -3.56
C SER A 46 0.67 -6.81 -3.84
N ILE A 47 1.32 -6.26 -2.81
CA ILE A 47 2.20 -5.08 -2.94
C ILE A 47 3.40 -5.38 -3.84
N ILE A 48 4.04 -6.54 -3.67
CA ILE A 48 5.15 -6.97 -4.52
C ILE A 48 4.71 -7.09 -5.98
N LYS A 49 3.53 -7.69 -6.26
CA LYS A 49 3.00 -7.79 -7.63
C LYS A 49 2.76 -6.40 -8.25
N LYS A 50 2.18 -5.46 -7.50
CA LYS A 50 2.00 -4.07 -7.94
C LYS A 50 3.35 -3.40 -8.24
N ALA A 51 4.34 -3.59 -7.37
CA ALA A 51 5.68 -3.05 -7.57
C ALA A 51 6.35 -3.64 -8.83
N GLN A 52 6.24 -4.96 -9.03
CA GLN A 52 6.76 -5.64 -10.22
C GLN A 52 6.14 -5.12 -11.51
N GLN A 53 4.83 -4.90 -11.56
CA GLN A 53 4.16 -4.31 -12.72
C GLN A 53 4.71 -2.92 -13.06
N ARG A 54 4.94 -2.07 -12.06
CA ARG A 54 5.47 -0.72 -12.28
C ARG A 54 6.95 -0.72 -12.69
N ILE A 55 7.75 -1.62 -12.12
CA ILE A 55 9.15 -1.84 -12.53
C ILE A 55 9.22 -2.34 -13.98
N TYR A 56 8.29 -3.21 -14.39
CA TYR A 56 8.21 -3.67 -15.77
C TYR A 56 7.97 -2.51 -16.73
N PHE A 57 7.03 -1.60 -16.43
CA PHE A 57 6.83 -0.39 -17.23
C PHE A 57 8.07 0.50 -17.26
N LEU A 58 8.78 0.64 -16.14
CA LEU A 58 10.04 1.38 -16.09
C LEU A 58 11.12 0.76 -17.00
N TRP A 59 11.21 -0.57 -17.03
CA TRP A 59 12.08 -1.30 -17.95
C TRP A 59 11.73 -1.06 -19.42
N GLN A 60 10.44 -0.98 -19.75
CA GLN A 60 10.01 -0.64 -21.11
C GLN A 60 10.37 0.81 -21.47
N LEU A 61 10.17 1.76 -20.56
CA LEU A 61 10.50 3.18 -20.79
C LEU A 61 12.01 3.41 -20.98
N LYS A 62 12.85 2.61 -20.32
CA LYS A 62 14.30 2.65 -20.53
C LYS A 62 14.70 2.35 -21.98
N LYS A 63 13.90 1.56 -22.71
CA LYS A 63 14.16 1.27 -24.14
C LYS A 63 13.95 2.49 -25.05
N PHE A 64 13.15 3.46 -24.62
CA PHE A 64 12.83 4.66 -25.40
C PHE A 64 13.83 5.80 -25.22
N ILE A 65 14.98 5.56 -24.55
CA ILE A 65 16.09 6.52 -24.35
C ILE A 65 15.56 7.90 -23.93
N LEU A 66 14.74 7.91 -22.87
CA LEU A 66 14.15 9.15 -22.36
C LEU A 66 15.23 10.04 -21.71
N PRO A 67 15.04 11.38 -21.71
CA PRO A 67 15.90 12.29 -20.96
C PRO A 67 15.98 11.91 -19.49
N VAL A 68 17.17 12.02 -18.89
CA VAL A 68 17.47 11.63 -17.50
C VAL A 68 16.51 12.29 -16.50
N HIS A 69 16.13 13.55 -16.73
CA HIS A 69 15.19 14.28 -15.88
C HIS A 69 13.79 13.62 -15.86
N SER A 70 13.25 13.28 -17.03
CA SER A 70 11.95 12.62 -17.14
C SER A 70 11.96 11.22 -16.53
N MET A 71 13.06 10.48 -16.71
CA MET A 71 13.26 9.18 -16.06
C MET A 71 13.29 9.30 -14.53
N ARG A 72 13.97 10.32 -14.00
CA ARG A 72 14.03 10.57 -12.55
C ARG A 72 12.65 10.91 -11.97
N GLN A 73 11.90 11.81 -12.61
CA GLN A 73 10.55 12.15 -12.14
C GLN A 73 9.61 10.95 -12.14
N PHE A 74 9.67 10.14 -13.20
CA PHE A 74 8.86 8.94 -13.30
C PHE A 74 9.23 7.90 -12.23
N TYR A 75 10.52 7.73 -11.99
CA TYR A 75 11.04 6.86 -10.95
C TYR A 75 10.55 7.29 -9.55
N THR A 76 10.71 8.56 -9.20
CA THR A 76 10.24 9.13 -7.93
C THR A 76 8.73 8.97 -7.78
N ALA A 77 7.94 9.29 -8.81
CA ALA A 77 6.48 9.17 -8.76
C ALA A 77 6.01 7.72 -8.56
N ILE A 78 6.65 6.74 -9.20
CA ILE A 78 6.35 5.31 -9.00
C ILE A 78 6.71 4.86 -7.59
N PHE A 79 7.88 5.27 -7.11
CA PHE A 79 8.38 4.91 -5.79
C PHE A 79 7.46 5.48 -4.71
N GLU A 80 7.20 6.77 -4.72
CA GLU A 80 6.34 7.44 -3.75
C GLU A 80 4.93 6.87 -3.76
N SER A 81 4.33 6.63 -4.92
CA SER A 81 2.94 6.16 -4.96
C SER A 81 2.74 4.71 -4.50
N ILE A 82 3.78 3.86 -4.50
CA ILE A 82 3.73 2.52 -3.87
C ILE A 82 4.07 2.62 -2.39
N PHE A 83 5.15 3.35 -2.06
CA PHE A 83 5.71 3.36 -0.72
C PHE A 83 4.91 4.27 0.22
N LEU A 84 4.64 5.53 -0.10
CA LEU A 84 3.95 6.43 0.84
C LEU A 84 2.54 5.96 1.22
N THR A 85 1.80 5.40 0.27
CA THR A 85 0.38 5.05 0.47
C THR A 85 0.20 3.74 1.23
N SER A 86 1.06 2.74 0.98
CA SER A 86 0.93 1.43 1.61
C SER A 86 1.82 1.27 2.83
N LEU A 87 3.06 1.78 2.81
CA LEU A 87 4.07 1.56 3.86
C LEU A 87 3.59 2.09 5.22
N THR A 88 2.88 3.21 5.25
CA THR A 88 2.30 3.77 6.47
C THR A 88 1.35 2.80 7.19
N VAL A 89 0.68 1.93 6.44
CA VAL A 89 -0.32 0.98 6.99
C VAL A 89 0.32 -0.31 7.50
N TRP A 90 1.28 -0.88 6.78
CA TRP A 90 1.79 -2.24 7.08
C TRP A 90 3.25 -2.30 7.54
N TYR A 91 4.05 -1.24 7.37
CA TYR A 91 5.49 -1.29 7.69
C TYR A 91 5.77 -1.45 9.19
N ALA A 92 4.95 -0.86 10.06
CA ALA A 92 5.06 -1.09 11.49
C ALA A 92 4.85 -2.58 11.84
N GLY A 93 3.86 -3.23 11.21
CA GLY A 93 3.51 -4.65 11.41
C GLY A 93 4.31 -5.67 10.59
N ALA A 94 5.18 -5.23 9.66
CA ALA A 94 5.91 -6.13 8.77
C ALA A 94 7.08 -6.85 9.47
N SER A 95 7.27 -8.13 9.17
CA SER A 95 8.43 -8.89 9.64
C SER A 95 9.75 -8.32 9.09
N THR A 96 10.84 -8.48 9.85
CA THR A 96 12.20 -8.05 9.46
C THR A 96 12.66 -8.65 8.14
N ARG A 97 12.26 -9.89 7.82
CA ARG A 97 12.52 -10.54 6.52
C ARG A 97 11.87 -9.79 5.35
N ASN A 98 10.64 -9.35 5.53
CA ASN A 98 9.90 -8.64 4.49
C ASN A 98 10.43 -7.21 4.30
N LYS A 99 10.82 -6.55 5.38
CA LYS A 99 11.51 -5.23 5.34
C LYS A 99 12.82 -5.31 4.55
N LYS A 100 13.64 -6.34 4.77
CA LYS A 100 14.89 -6.56 4.01
C LYS A 100 14.63 -6.76 2.51
N LYS A 101 13.65 -7.60 2.14
CA LYS A 101 13.28 -7.80 0.73
C LYS A 101 12.86 -6.50 0.05
N LEU A 102 12.13 -5.63 0.77
CA LEU A 102 11.71 -4.33 0.26
C LEU A 102 12.92 -3.42 0.01
N GLN A 103 13.86 -3.34 0.95
CA GLN A 103 15.09 -2.54 0.79
C GLN A 103 15.93 -2.97 -0.43
N CYS A 104 15.97 -4.26 -0.77
CA CYS A 104 16.65 -4.74 -1.98
C CYS A 104 15.98 -4.27 -3.28
N VAL A 105 14.69 -3.93 -3.26
CA VAL A 105 13.96 -3.38 -4.43
C VAL A 105 14.12 -1.85 -4.51
N VAL A 106 14.30 -1.18 -3.37
CA VAL A 106 14.50 0.28 -3.28
C VAL A 106 15.93 0.70 -3.67
N HIS A 107 16.94 -0.01 -3.16
CA HIS A 107 18.35 0.36 -3.36
C HIS A 107 18.79 0.52 -4.83
N PRO A 108 18.38 -0.35 -5.76
CA PRO A 108 18.75 -0.22 -7.18
C PRO A 108 18.18 1.02 -7.86
N ALA A 109 17.30 1.71 -7.16
CA ALA A 109 16.31 2.56 -7.74
C ALA A 109 16.52 4.00 -7.21
N GLU A 110 17.08 4.17 -6.01
CA GLU A 110 17.67 5.44 -5.52
C GLU A 110 18.93 5.92 -6.28
N LYS A 111 19.54 5.08 -7.13
CA LYS A 111 20.69 5.42 -7.99
C LYS A 111 20.25 5.84 -9.39
#